data_AF-A0A1B1Y4Q8-F1
#
_entry.id   AF-A0A1B1Y4Q8-F1
#
_cell.length_a   1.000
_cell.length_b   1.000
_cell.length_c   1.000
_cell.angle_alpha   90.00
_cell.angle_beta   90.00
_cell.angle_gamma   90.00
#
_symmetry.space_group_name_H-M   'P 1'
#
loop_
_entity.id
_entity.type
_entity.pdbx_description
1 polymer ?
#
loop_
_entity_poly.entity_id
_entity_poly.type
_entity_poly.pdbx_seq_one_letter_code
_entity_poly.pdbx_strand_id
1 'polypeptide(L)'
;MKLNIQNTFTSELPADNNPENFTRQVENACYSLATPIKTKAPKLIHVNKEVAKKLGFSKEDLTTKDFEKLITGNSIYPNTEPYAMCYGGHQFGNWAGQLGDGRAINLFQVKTDKSYTLQLKGAGKTPYSRTADGLAVLRSSIREYLCAEAMYHLGVPTTRSLSLALSGDDVLRDILYNGNPAYEPGAIVCRVAESFIRFGNFQIFASRNDKTTLAALMNYTIRHHFPHLEENNKEDYAKLFQEIVDATVKMIVHWQRVGFVHGVMNTDNMSILGLTIDYGPYGWLDNYDPDWTPNTTDRQNRRYRYGQQPNIGLWNLYQLANTFYTLTEDAAPLETALNSYKTQFEEQNLQMMCAKIGIQTPNKQDYILIQSLETNLKLIETDMTIFFRLLSTANSIEDCLEAFYIPEQLKGEVLTEWQAWFDQYQTRLESEDISKEDRVLKMNAVNPKYVLRNYMSQLAIEAAEQKDYSLVEELYQVIQNPYDEQPEYQKWFAKRPDWAKKKVGCSMLSCSS
;
A
#
# COMPACT_ATOMS: atom_id res chain seq x y z
N MET A 1 -21.56 -10.94 18.69
CA MET A 1 -20.39 -11.35 17.88
C MET A 1 -19.99 -12.79 18.21
N LYS A 2 -19.95 -13.67 17.21
CA LYS A 2 -19.40 -15.04 17.30
C LYS A 2 -18.51 -15.30 16.09
N LEU A 3 -17.21 -15.08 16.26
CA LEU A 3 -16.20 -15.25 15.21
C LEU A 3 -15.54 -16.64 15.32
N ASN A 4 -15.16 -17.20 14.18
CA ASN A 4 -14.36 -18.42 14.10
C ASN A 4 -12.88 -18.08 14.27
N ILE A 5 -12.38 -18.13 15.51
CA ILE A 5 -11.00 -17.75 15.82
C ILE A 5 -10.05 -18.92 15.57
N GLN A 6 -8.95 -18.65 14.88
CA GLN A 6 -7.87 -19.60 14.66
C GLN A 6 -6.52 -18.85 14.71
N ASN A 7 -5.92 -18.75 15.89
CA ASN A 7 -4.67 -18.00 16.09
C ASN A 7 -3.44 -18.87 15.82
N THR A 8 -3.04 -19.04 14.56
CA THR A 8 -1.89 -19.89 14.22
C THR A 8 -0.54 -19.24 14.52
N PHE A 9 -0.43 -17.91 14.34
CA PHE A 9 0.83 -17.19 14.52
C PHE A 9 1.36 -17.30 15.96
N THR A 10 0.51 -17.09 16.97
CA THR A 10 0.92 -17.17 18.38
C THR A 10 1.04 -18.60 18.87
N SER A 11 0.30 -19.56 18.32
CA SER A 11 0.38 -20.96 18.75
C SER A 11 1.57 -21.73 18.19
N GLU A 12 2.13 -21.30 17.05
CA GLU A 12 3.13 -22.07 16.30
C GLU A 12 4.53 -21.41 16.24
N LEU A 13 4.63 -20.11 16.52
CA LEU A 13 5.90 -19.38 16.49
C LEU A 13 6.42 -19.04 17.90
N PRO A 14 7.74 -18.92 18.08
CA PRO A 14 8.32 -18.63 19.38
C PRO A 14 7.90 -17.25 19.90
N ALA A 15 7.39 -17.25 21.13
CA ALA A 15 7.02 -16.05 21.88
C ALA A 15 8.21 -15.46 22.64
N ASP A 16 8.17 -14.16 22.89
CA ASP A 16 9.04 -13.52 23.85
C ASP A 16 8.74 -14.03 25.26
N ASN A 17 9.76 -14.50 25.96
CA ASN A 17 9.64 -15.03 27.31
C ASN A 17 9.38 -13.94 28.37
N ASN A 18 9.56 -12.66 28.03
CA ASN A 18 9.29 -11.56 28.94
C ASN A 18 7.83 -11.04 28.77
N PRO A 19 6.98 -11.19 29.80
CA PRO A 19 5.57 -10.77 29.72
C PRO A 19 5.38 -9.25 29.89
N GLU A 20 6.41 -8.50 30.28
CA GLU A 20 6.27 -7.07 30.56
C GLU A 20 6.22 -6.25 29.26
N ASN A 21 5.36 -5.22 29.24
CA ASN A 21 5.21 -4.33 28.09
C ASN A 21 6.00 -3.02 28.28
N PHE A 22 7.32 -3.09 28.06
CA PHE A 22 8.21 -1.94 27.98
C PHE A 22 9.19 -2.10 26.82
N THR A 23 9.69 -0.98 26.30
CA THR A 23 10.55 -0.93 25.11
C THR A 23 11.89 -1.61 25.36
N ARG A 24 12.26 -2.59 24.52
CA ARG A 24 13.50 -3.36 24.67
C ARG A 24 13.93 -4.02 23.36
N GLN A 25 15.14 -4.58 23.34
CA GLN A 25 15.52 -5.59 22.35
C GLN A 25 14.85 -6.93 22.71
N VAL A 26 14.31 -7.61 21.71
CA VAL A 26 13.65 -8.91 21.81
C VAL A 26 14.38 -9.86 20.88
N GLU A 27 14.96 -10.91 21.43
CA GLU A 27 15.75 -11.91 20.71
C GLU A 27 15.03 -13.26 20.74
N ASN A 28 15.32 -14.13 19.75
CA ASN A 28 14.78 -15.49 19.66
C ASN A 28 13.25 -15.63 19.69
N ALA A 29 12.52 -14.58 19.33
CA ALA A 29 11.06 -14.55 19.34
C ALA A 29 10.48 -13.79 18.14
N CYS A 30 9.38 -14.31 17.58
CA CYS A 30 8.63 -13.69 16.49
C CYS A 30 7.67 -12.60 16.95
N TYR A 31 7.28 -12.61 18.23
CA TYR A 31 6.36 -11.64 18.81
C TYR A 31 6.53 -11.51 20.32
N SER A 32 6.01 -10.41 20.87
CA SER A 32 5.77 -10.23 22.30
C SER A 32 4.28 -10.02 22.54
N LEU A 33 3.76 -10.53 23.66
CA LEU A 33 2.38 -10.20 24.08
C LEU A 33 2.27 -8.70 24.33
N ALA A 34 1.21 -8.08 23.82
CA ALA A 34 0.97 -6.65 23.93
C ALA A 34 -0.53 -6.38 23.91
N THR A 35 -1.06 -5.87 25.02
CA THR A 35 -2.49 -5.53 25.13
C THR A 35 -2.74 -4.07 24.74
N PRO A 36 -3.78 -3.78 23.93
CA PRO A 36 -4.17 -2.40 23.65
C PRO A 36 -4.40 -1.56 24.91
N ILE A 37 -4.02 -0.29 24.87
CA ILE A 37 -4.34 0.63 25.96
C ILE A 37 -5.82 0.99 25.92
N LYS A 38 -6.44 1.15 27.10
CA LYS A 38 -7.83 1.61 27.19
C LYS A 38 -7.92 3.07 26.74
N THR A 39 -8.67 3.31 25.67
CA THR A 39 -8.96 4.66 25.18
C THR A 39 -9.99 5.36 26.07
N LYS A 40 -9.91 6.70 26.18
CA LYS A 40 -10.78 7.48 27.09
C LYS A 40 -12.24 7.55 26.67
N ALA A 41 -12.50 7.80 25.40
CA ALA A 41 -13.84 8.04 24.88
C ALA A 41 -13.91 7.59 23.41
N PRO A 42 -13.88 6.27 23.16
CA PRO A 42 -13.86 5.76 21.80
C PRO A 42 -15.13 6.16 21.05
N LYS A 43 -14.96 6.54 19.78
CA LYS A 43 -16.08 6.83 18.89
C LYS A 43 -15.81 6.28 17.51
N LEU A 44 -16.67 5.38 17.05
CA LEU A 44 -16.62 4.85 15.71
C LEU A 44 -16.98 5.96 14.68
N ILE A 45 -16.11 6.16 13.69
CA ILE A 45 -16.32 7.11 12.60
C ILE A 45 -16.92 6.38 11.39
N HIS A 46 -16.28 5.28 10.97
CA HIS A 46 -16.69 4.55 9.79
C HIS A 46 -16.37 3.06 9.92
N VAL A 47 -17.19 2.20 9.30
CA VAL A 47 -17.00 0.74 9.24
C VAL A 47 -17.12 0.27 7.79
N ASN A 48 -16.14 -0.52 7.37
CA ASN A 48 -16.19 -1.23 6.11
C ASN A 48 -17.10 -2.46 6.22
N LYS A 49 -18.32 -2.32 5.71
CA LYS A 49 -19.35 -3.39 5.78
C LYS A 49 -18.98 -4.62 4.95
N GLU A 50 -18.22 -4.46 3.87
CA GLU A 50 -17.74 -5.58 3.04
C GLU A 50 -16.74 -6.42 3.82
N VAL A 51 -15.71 -5.79 4.38
CA VAL A 51 -14.68 -6.46 5.21
C VAL A 51 -15.31 -7.07 6.45
N ALA A 52 -16.21 -6.35 7.12
CA ALA A 52 -16.94 -6.86 8.27
C ALA A 52 -17.71 -8.15 7.96
N LYS A 53 -18.49 -8.15 6.87
CA LYS A 53 -19.23 -9.33 6.41
C LYS A 53 -18.28 -10.48 6.09
N LYS A 54 -17.16 -10.19 5.42
CA LYS A 54 -16.15 -11.20 5.08
C LYS A 54 -15.58 -11.88 6.33
N LEU A 55 -15.32 -11.11 7.38
CA LEU A 55 -14.84 -11.60 8.68
C LEU A 55 -15.93 -12.30 9.52
N GLY A 56 -17.19 -12.31 9.06
CA GLY A 56 -18.30 -12.96 9.76
C GLY A 56 -19.03 -12.10 10.79
N PHE A 57 -18.83 -10.78 10.79
CA PHE A 57 -19.65 -9.87 11.60
C PHE A 57 -21.04 -9.69 10.96
N SER A 58 -22.11 -9.79 11.77
CA SER A 58 -23.47 -9.47 11.32
C SER A 58 -23.70 -7.95 11.26
N LYS A 59 -24.78 -7.50 10.60
CA LYS A 59 -25.14 -6.07 10.60
C LYS A 59 -25.47 -5.57 12.00
N GLU A 60 -26.08 -6.43 12.82
CA GLU A 60 -26.43 -6.15 14.21
C GLU A 60 -25.17 -5.96 15.05
N ASP A 61 -24.16 -6.82 14.87
CA ASP A 61 -22.89 -6.75 15.59
C ASP A 61 -22.23 -5.36 15.45
N LEU A 62 -22.25 -4.78 14.24
CA LEU A 62 -21.62 -3.48 13.94
C LEU A 62 -22.21 -2.29 14.71
N THR A 63 -23.40 -2.46 15.29
CA THR A 63 -24.08 -1.44 16.10
C THR A 63 -23.87 -1.62 17.61
N THR A 64 -23.26 -2.73 18.01
CA THR A 64 -23.08 -3.06 19.43
C THR A 64 -21.92 -2.30 20.05
N LYS A 65 -22.02 -2.05 21.36
CA LYS A 65 -20.90 -1.50 22.14
C LYS A 65 -19.73 -2.48 22.27
N ASP A 66 -19.96 -3.77 22.12
CA ASP A 66 -18.89 -4.76 22.15
C ASP A 66 -18.04 -4.68 20.88
N PHE A 67 -18.65 -4.47 19.71
CA PHE A 67 -17.90 -4.22 18.48
C PHE A 67 -17.07 -2.93 18.57
N GLU A 68 -17.66 -1.84 19.05
CA GLU A 68 -16.94 -0.56 19.28
C GLU A 68 -15.72 -0.78 20.20
N LYS A 69 -15.91 -1.45 21.35
CA LYS A 69 -14.81 -1.73 22.29
C LYS A 69 -13.74 -2.64 21.70
N LEU A 70 -14.12 -3.61 20.87
CA LEU A 70 -13.19 -4.52 20.21
C LEU A 70 -12.27 -3.77 19.24
N ILE A 71 -12.85 -2.98 18.34
CA ILE A 71 -12.11 -2.28 17.29
C ILE A 71 -11.34 -1.05 17.79
N THR A 72 -11.63 -0.57 19.02
CA THR A 72 -10.83 0.47 19.69
C THR A 72 -9.88 -0.07 20.75
N GLY A 73 -9.80 -1.40 20.94
CA GLY A 73 -8.91 -2.01 21.93
C GLY A 73 -9.36 -1.88 23.39
N ASN A 74 -10.59 -1.44 23.64
CA ASN A 74 -11.18 -1.35 24.99
C ASN A 74 -11.69 -2.71 25.51
N SER A 75 -11.77 -3.73 24.64
CA SER A 75 -12.04 -5.12 25.02
C SER A 75 -11.23 -6.10 24.17
N ILE A 76 -10.79 -7.18 24.79
CA ILE A 76 -10.14 -8.31 24.10
C ILE A 76 -11.21 -9.36 23.81
N TYR A 77 -11.16 -9.96 22.62
CA TYR A 77 -12.07 -11.05 22.28
C TYR A 77 -11.76 -12.28 23.16
N PRO A 78 -12.78 -13.01 23.68
CA PRO A 78 -12.54 -14.13 24.59
C PRO A 78 -11.55 -15.17 24.04
N ASN A 79 -10.67 -15.67 24.90
CA ASN A 79 -9.64 -16.68 24.58
C ASN A 79 -8.67 -16.26 23.46
N THR A 80 -8.34 -14.97 23.39
CA THR A 80 -7.33 -14.44 22.48
C THR A 80 -6.26 -13.66 23.23
N GLU A 81 -5.06 -13.64 22.69
CA GLU A 81 -3.90 -12.98 23.28
C GLU A 81 -3.32 -12.00 22.26
N PRO A 82 -3.62 -10.70 22.41
CA PRO A 82 -3.07 -9.69 21.52
C PRO A 82 -1.54 -9.62 21.59
N TYR A 83 -0.91 -9.38 20.45
CA TYR A 83 0.54 -9.45 20.30
C TYR A 83 1.08 -8.41 19.32
N ALA A 84 2.37 -8.10 19.46
CA ALA A 84 3.11 -7.24 18.57
C ALA A 84 4.25 -8.04 17.92
N MET A 85 4.43 -7.92 16.59
CA MET A 85 5.44 -8.69 15.86
C MET A 85 6.84 -8.08 16.01
N CYS A 86 7.85 -8.93 16.13
CA CYS A 86 9.27 -8.57 16.06
C CYS A 86 9.75 -8.61 14.60
N TYR A 87 10.37 -7.52 14.14
CA TYR A 87 11.06 -7.45 12.85
C TYR A 87 12.17 -6.41 12.88
N GLY A 88 13.06 -6.48 11.90
CA GLY A 88 14.06 -5.46 11.59
C GLY A 88 13.82 -4.89 10.20
N GLY A 89 14.78 -4.17 9.66
CA GLY A 89 14.65 -3.68 8.28
C GLY A 89 15.76 -2.75 7.85
N HIS A 90 15.89 -2.59 6.54
CA HIS A 90 16.72 -1.57 5.93
C HIS A 90 15.89 -0.32 5.67
N GLN A 91 16.17 0.74 6.40
CA GLN A 91 15.53 2.04 6.24
C GLN A 91 16.40 2.95 5.36
N PHE A 92 15.86 3.40 4.23
CA PHE A 92 16.60 4.21 3.24
C PHE A 92 17.94 3.59 2.79
N GLY A 93 17.99 2.25 2.73
CA GLY A 93 19.18 1.50 2.33
C GLY A 93 20.13 1.10 3.47
N ASN A 94 19.88 1.56 4.70
CA ASN A 94 20.73 1.26 5.85
C ASN A 94 20.04 0.31 6.81
N TRP A 95 20.76 -0.69 7.36
CA TRP A 95 20.21 -1.57 8.39
C TRP A 95 19.85 -0.79 9.66
N ALA A 96 18.59 -0.84 10.07
CA ALA A 96 18.08 -0.09 11.22
C ALA A 96 18.05 -0.89 12.52
N GLY A 97 18.56 -2.13 12.52
CA GLY A 97 18.44 -3.04 13.65
C GLY A 97 17.00 -3.47 13.90
N GLN A 98 16.65 -3.67 15.18
CA GLN A 98 15.30 -4.05 15.56
C GLN A 98 14.32 -2.89 15.43
N LEU A 99 13.21 -3.17 14.74
CA LEU A 99 12.01 -2.36 14.64
C LEU A 99 10.89 -3.11 15.38
N GLY A 100 9.88 -3.60 14.66
CA GLY A 100 8.72 -4.29 15.20
C GLY A 100 7.46 -3.44 15.17
N ASP A 101 6.34 -4.06 15.55
CA ASP A 101 5.03 -3.41 15.64
C ASP A 101 5.02 -2.37 16.77
N GLY A 102 5.62 -1.20 16.54
CA GLY A 102 5.84 -0.18 17.57
C GLY A 102 4.59 0.63 17.96
N ARG A 103 3.51 0.51 17.20
CA ARG A 103 2.20 1.15 17.44
C ARG A 103 1.05 0.35 16.85
N ALA A 104 1.30 -0.93 16.61
CA ALA A 104 0.34 -1.85 16.04
C ALA A 104 0.23 -3.03 16.99
N ILE A 105 -0.99 -3.54 17.17
CA ILE A 105 -1.26 -4.69 18.02
C ILE A 105 -2.20 -5.60 17.26
N ASN A 106 -1.74 -6.81 16.98
CA ASN A 106 -2.51 -7.88 16.37
C ASN A 106 -3.43 -8.45 17.44
N LEU A 107 -4.74 -8.51 17.18
CA LEU A 107 -5.71 -8.98 18.17
C LEU A 107 -5.86 -10.50 18.14
N PHE A 108 -6.16 -11.02 16.96
CA PHE A 108 -6.42 -12.43 16.67
C PHE A 108 -6.57 -12.61 15.16
N GLN A 109 -6.63 -13.88 14.76
CA GLN A 109 -6.91 -14.31 13.41
C GLN A 109 -8.28 -14.99 13.32
N VAL A 110 -9.06 -14.61 12.31
CA VAL A 110 -10.38 -15.16 12.02
C VAL A 110 -10.25 -16.08 10.80
N LYS A 111 -10.80 -17.29 10.90
CA LYS A 111 -10.86 -18.25 9.81
C LYS A 111 -12.17 -18.14 9.05
N THR A 112 -12.08 -17.77 7.79
CA THR A 112 -13.16 -17.72 6.79
C THR A 112 -12.82 -18.71 5.67
N ASP A 113 -13.02 -18.33 4.39
CA ASP A 113 -12.39 -18.96 3.23
C ASP A 113 -10.85 -19.01 3.37
N LYS A 114 -10.27 -17.91 3.84
CA LYS A 114 -8.87 -17.78 4.22
C LYS A 114 -8.76 -17.36 5.68
N SER A 115 -7.55 -17.28 6.21
CA SER A 115 -7.33 -16.76 7.55
C SER A 115 -6.96 -15.28 7.46
N TYR A 116 -7.59 -14.44 8.27
CA TYR A 116 -7.36 -12.99 8.31
C TYR A 116 -7.02 -12.51 9.71
N THR A 117 -5.89 -11.83 9.86
CA THR A 117 -5.47 -11.20 11.11
C THR A 117 -6.08 -9.80 11.22
N LEU A 118 -6.67 -9.48 12.37
CA LEU A 118 -7.09 -8.12 12.72
C LEU A 118 -5.98 -7.45 13.52
N GLN A 119 -5.58 -6.25 13.11
CA GLN A 119 -4.52 -5.47 13.75
C GLN A 119 -5.00 -4.05 14.03
N LEU A 120 -4.90 -3.60 15.28
CA LEU A 120 -5.19 -2.21 15.64
C LEU A 120 -3.92 -1.37 15.55
N LYS A 121 -3.95 -0.34 14.72
CA LYS A 121 -2.88 0.66 14.62
C LYS A 121 -3.27 1.92 15.38
N GLY A 122 -2.36 2.40 16.24
CA GLY A 122 -2.63 3.48 17.20
C GLY A 122 -3.13 3.00 18.56
N ALA A 123 -3.01 1.70 18.84
CA ALA A 123 -3.59 1.05 20.02
C ALA A 123 -2.70 1.06 21.27
N GLY A 124 -1.57 1.77 21.26
CA GLY A 124 -0.68 1.94 22.41
C GLY A 124 0.73 1.39 22.20
N LYS A 125 1.55 1.53 23.26
CA LYS A 125 2.95 1.11 23.25
C LYS A 125 3.09 -0.41 23.27
N THR A 126 4.18 -0.86 22.68
CA THR A 126 4.65 -2.25 22.64
C THR A 126 6.15 -2.28 23.00
N PRO A 127 6.76 -3.47 23.14
CA PRO A 127 8.21 -3.58 23.30
C PRO A 127 9.01 -2.97 22.13
N TYR A 128 8.35 -2.69 21.01
CA TYR A 128 8.93 -2.22 19.75
C TYR A 128 8.71 -0.72 19.51
N SER A 129 8.08 0.01 20.44
CA SER A 129 7.76 1.44 20.23
C SER A 129 8.98 2.36 20.14
N ARG A 130 10.19 1.88 20.52
CA ARG A 130 11.41 2.68 20.59
C ARG A 130 11.17 3.96 21.40
N THR A 131 11.28 5.13 20.79
CA THR A 131 11.03 6.43 21.44
C THR A 131 9.61 6.97 21.21
N ALA A 132 8.77 6.26 20.45
CA ALA A 132 7.42 6.70 20.09
C ALA A 132 6.38 6.39 21.19
N ASP A 133 5.22 7.03 21.08
CA ASP A 133 4.11 6.91 22.04
C ASP A 133 3.18 5.72 21.79
N GLY A 134 3.30 5.03 20.65
CA GLY A 134 2.44 3.91 20.28
C GLY A 134 1.05 4.31 19.77
N LEU A 135 0.79 5.61 19.57
CA LEU A 135 -0.50 6.15 19.18
C LEU A 135 -0.51 6.59 17.71
N ALA A 136 -1.71 6.81 17.18
CA ALA A 136 -1.94 7.39 15.85
C ALA A 136 -2.93 8.54 15.94
N VAL A 137 -2.83 9.48 15.01
CA VAL A 137 -3.76 10.62 14.92
C VAL A 137 -4.83 10.40 13.86
N LEU A 138 -5.92 11.18 13.94
CA LEU A 138 -7.05 11.11 13.02
C LEU A 138 -6.63 11.31 11.56
N ARG A 139 -5.74 12.27 11.31
CA ARG A 139 -5.22 12.57 9.96
C ARG A 139 -4.57 11.36 9.29
N SER A 140 -3.60 10.73 9.97
CA SER A 140 -2.90 9.55 9.44
C SER A 140 -3.84 8.36 9.30
N SER A 141 -4.77 8.21 10.25
CA SER A 141 -5.77 7.14 10.27
C SER A 141 -6.79 7.24 9.12
N ILE A 142 -7.30 8.43 8.80
CA ILE A 142 -8.17 8.67 7.62
C ILE A 142 -7.43 8.30 6.33
N ARG A 143 -6.17 8.76 6.20
CA ARG A 143 -5.35 8.48 5.02
C ARG A 143 -5.11 7.00 4.81
N GLU A 144 -4.79 6.26 5.87
CA GLU A 144 -4.56 4.82 5.79
C GLU A 144 -5.86 4.07 5.51
N TYR A 145 -6.94 4.41 6.21
CA TYR A 145 -8.26 3.80 6.02
C TYR A 145 -8.74 3.91 4.56
N LEU A 146 -8.75 5.12 4.00
CA LEU A 146 -9.21 5.36 2.63
C LEU A 146 -8.25 4.78 1.59
N CYS A 147 -6.93 4.88 1.80
CA CYS A 147 -5.96 4.41 0.82
C CYS A 147 -5.94 2.89 0.68
N ALA A 148 -6.06 2.16 1.79
CA ALA A 148 -6.18 0.70 1.76
C ALA A 148 -7.34 0.26 0.86
N GLU A 149 -8.50 0.89 1.00
CA GLU A 149 -9.70 0.55 0.24
C GLU A 149 -9.63 1.04 -1.20
N ALA A 150 -9.06 2.22 -1.45
CA ALA A 150 -8.81 2.70 -2.81
C ALA A 150 -7.91 1.73 -3.58
N MET A 151 -6.84 1.24 -2.95
CA MET A 151 -5.93 0.26 -3.57
C MET A 151 -6.64 -1.06 -3.85
N TYR A 152 -7.49 -1.54 -2.93
CA TYR A 152 -8.26 -2.76 -3.13
C TYR A 152 -9.20 -2.66 -4.34
N HIS A 153 -10.00 -1.60 -4.43
CA HIS A 153 -10.96 -1.41 -5.52
C HIS A 153 -10.29 -1.04 -6.85
N LEU A 154 -9.09 -0.46 -6.82
CA LEU A 154 -8.23 -0.36 -8.00
C LEU A 154 -7.70 -1.74 -8.45
N GLY A 155 -7.87 -2.81 -7.66
CA GLY A 155 -7.34 -4.14 -7.94
C GLY A 155 -5.85 -4.28 -7.65
N VAL A 156 -5.29 -3.40 -6.81
CA VAL A 156 -3.91 -3.52 -6.33
C VAL A 156 -3.89 -4.43 -5.10
N PRO A 157 -3.01 -5.44 -5.04
CA PRO A 157 -2.85 -6.26 -3.83
C PRO A 157 -2.52 -5.40 -2.61
N THR A 158 -3.30 -5.53 -1.54
CA THR A 158 -3.19 -4.65 -0.37
C THR A 158 -3.78 -5.23 0.92
N THR A 159 -3.32 -4.75 2.07
CA THR A 159 -4.07 -4.83 3.34
C THR A 159 -5.39 -4.06 3.26
N ARG A 160 -6.41 -4.52 3.98
CA ARG A 160 -7.75 -3.91 4.06
C ARG A 160 -7.94 -3.16 5.37
N SER A 161 -8.98 -2.33 5.43
CA SER A 161 -9.39 -1.61 6.64
C SER A 161 -10.81 -1.98 7.04
N LEU A 162 -10.98 -2.48 8.27
CA LEU A 162 -12.28 -2.81 8.86
C LEU A 162 -12.97 -1.56 9.43
N SER A 163 -12.24 -0.71 10.15
CA SER A 163 -12.85 0.44 10.84
C SER A 163 -11.88 1.59 11.06
N LEU A 164 -12.47 2.78 11.17
CA LEU A 164 -11.84 4.03 11.62
C LEU A 164 -12.58 4.53 12.86
N ALA A 165 -11.85 4.79 13.95
CA ALA A 165 -12.42 5.29 15.20
C ALA A 165 -11.53 6.34 15.86
N LEU A 166 -12.12 7.25 16.62
CA LEU A 166 -11.40 8.08 17.59
C LEU A 166 -11.11 7.27 18.84
N SER A 167 -9.97 7.53 19.48
CA SER A 167 -9.70 7.07 20.85
C SER A 167 -10.35 7.99 21.91
N GLY A 168 -10.56 9.26 21.56
CA GLY A 168 -10.94 10.31 22.52
C GLY A 168 -9.76 10.83 23.35
N ASP A 169 -8.53 10.47 22.98
CA ASP A 169 -7.29 11.01 23.53
C ASP A 169 -6.70 12.07 22.60
N ASP A 170 -6.08 13.09 23.15
CA ASP A 170 -5.26 14.03 22.39
C ASP A 170 -3.82 13.53 22.29
N VAL A 171 -3.24 13.64 21.10
CA VAL A 171 -1.93 13.06 20.78
C VAL A 171 -1.02 14.16 20.25
N LEU A 172 0.13 14.34 20.88
CA LEU A 172 1.08 15.39 20.52
C LEU A 172 1.89 14.98 19.28
N ARG A 173 1.87 15.81 18.22
CA ARG A 173 2.65 15.57 17.00
C ARG A 173 3.35 16.83 16.54
N ASP A 174 4.59 16.64 16.08
CA ASP A 174 5.27 17.60 15.21
C ASP A 174 5.23 17.05 13.79
N ILE A 175 4.35 17.62 12.96
CA ILE A 175 4.09 17.12 11.60
C ILE A 175 5.32 17.32 10.71
N LEU A 176 6.04 18.44 10.89
CA LEU A 176 7.15 18.86 10.03
C LEU A 176 8.53 18.61 10.63
N TYR A 177 8.60 18.06 11.85
CA TYR A 177 9.84 17.87 12.61
C TYR A 177 10.63 19.18 12.77
N ASN A 178 9.93 20.30 12.98
CA ASN A 178 10.51 21.64 13.04
C ASN A 178 10.53 22.24 14.47
N GLY A 179 10.20 21.44 15.49
CA GLY A 179 10.18 21.83 16.88
C GLY A 179 8.87 22.46 17.37
N ASN A 180 7.81 22.46 16.55
CA ASN A 180 6.51 23.07 16.90
C ASN A 180 5.39 22.01 16.98
N PRO A 181 5.34 21.21 18.06
CA PRO A 181 4.32 20.19 18.20
C PRO A 181 2.95 20.78 18.55
N ALA A 182 1.88 20.13 18.06
CA ALA A 182 0.50 20.44 18.38
C ALA A 182 -0.27 19.17 18.75
N TYR A 183 -1.35 19.32 19.53
CA TYR A 183 -2.24 18.22 19.83
C TYR A 183 -3.17 17.97 18.64
N GLU A 184 -3.22 16.73 18.18
CA GLU A 184 -4.17 16.22 17.19
C GLU A 184 -5.09 15.17 17.85
N PRO A 185 -6.35 15.01 17.40
CA PRO A 185 -7.22 13.94 17.90
C PRO A 185 -6.61 12.56 17.64
N GLY A 186 -6.53 11.74 18.67
CA GLY A 186 -6.10 10.35 18.58
C GLY A 186 -7.12 9.47 17.88
N ALA A 187 -6.63 8.52 17.09
CA ALA A 187 -7.46 7.61 16.31
C ALA A 187 -6.85 6.21 16.22
N ILE A 188 -7.71 5.26 15.88
CA ILE A 188 -7.39 3.84 15.70
C ILE A 188 -7.95 3.38 14.36
N VAL A 189 -7.12 2.68 13.60
CA VAL A 189 -7.53 1.94 12.41
C VAL A 189 -7.43 0.45 12.71
N CYS A 190 -8.52 -0.29 12.45
CA CYS A 190 -8.48 -1.74 12.45
C CYS A 190 -8.12 -2.22 11.05
N ARG A 191 -6.89 -2.69 10.87
CA ARG A 191 -6.35 -3.26 9.63
C ARG A 191 -6.63 -4.75 9.56
N VAL A 192 -6.76 -5.26 8.34
CA VAL A 192 -7.06 -6.68 8.07
C VAL A 192 -6.17 -7.18 6.94
N ALA A 193 -5.51 -8.30 7.14
CA ALA A 193 -4.68 -8.93 6.12
C ALA A 193 -4.61 -10.45 6.33
N GLU A 194 -4.31 -11.21 5.28
CA GLU A 194 -3.99 -12.64 5.43
C GLU A 194 -2.75 -12.84 6.30
N SER A 195 -1.79 -11.91 6.18
CA SER A 195 -0.59 -11.87 6.99
C SER A 195 -0.02 -10.45 7.06
N PHE A 196 0.57 -10.10 8.20
CA PHE A 196 1.40 -8.90 8.38
C PHE A 196 2.90 -9.22 8.38
N ILE A 197 3.28 -10.44 7.93
CA ILE A 197 4.68 -10.82 7.75
C ILE A 197 5.32 -9.98 6.63
N ARG A 198 6.51 -9.47 6.93
CA ARG A 198 7.32 -8.57 6.09
C ARG A 198 8.67 -9.22 5.80
N PHE A 199 9.41 -8.68 4.83
CA PHE A 199 10.80 -9.09 4.60
C PHE A 199 11.65 -8.88 5.87
N GLY A 200 11.38 -7.78 6.58
CA GLY A 200 12.00 -7.45 7.86
C GLY A 200 11.85 -8.50 8.97
N ASN A 201 10.78 -9.30 8.97
CA ASN A 201 10.59 -10.37 9.96
C ASN A 201 11.61 -11.49 9.78
N PHE A 202 12.03 -11.77 8.55
CA PHE A 202 13.08 -12.75 8.28
C PHE A 202 14.47 -12.14 8.53
N GLN A 203 14.67 -10.91 8.07
CA GLN A 203 15.98 -10.24 8.13
C GLN A 203 16.51 -10.07 9.56
N ILE A 204 15.65 -9.86 10.56
CA ILE A 204 16.09 -9.71 11.94
C ILE A 204 16.76 -10.98 12.48
N PHE A 205 16.21 -12.16 12.17
CA PHE A 205 16.78 -13.44 12.61
C PHE A 205 18.07 -13.76 11.85
N ALA A 206 18.09 -13.52 10.54
CA ALA A 206 19.29 -13.66 9.73
C ALA A 206 20.44 -12.76 10.25
N SER A 207 20.14 -11.50 10.57
CA SER A 207 21.14 -10.55 11.08
C SER A 207 21.75 -10.95 12.42
N ARG A 208 21.05 -11.80 13.19
CA ARG A 208 21.47 -12.31 14.51
C ARG A 208 22.00 -13.74 14.44
N ASN A 209 22.11 -14.32 13.24
CA ASN A 209 22.45 -15.73 13.03
C ASN A 209 21.50 -16.71 13.76
N ASP A 210 20.25 -16.31 13.98
CA ASP A 210 19.22 -17.16 14.59
C ASP A 210 18.53 -18.02 13.53
N LYS A 211 19.24 -19.06 13.08
CA LYS A 211 18.75 -19.99 12.07
C LYS A 211 17.52 -20.77 12.53
N THR A 212 17.38 -21.03 13.82
CA THR A 212 16.26 -21.80 14.39
C THR A 212 14.96 -21.03 14.26
N THR A 213 14.92 -19.77 14.72
CA THR A 213 13.71 -18.95 14.61
C THR A 213 13.41 -18.58 13.15
N LEU A 214 14.45 -18.35 12.35
CA LEU A 214 14.28 -18.09 10.91
C LEU A 214 13.62 -19.27 10.19
N ALA A 215 14.06 -20.51 10.45
CA ALA A 215 13.47 -21.70 9.86
C ALA A 215 12.03 -21.91 10.33
N ALA A 216 11.74 -21.65 11.61
CA ALA A 216 10.36 -21.71 12.13
C ALA A 216 9.43 -20.72 11.40
N LEU A 217 9.88 -19.48 11.16
CA LEU A 217 9.10 -18.48 10.42
C LEU A 217 8.92 -18.86 8.93
N MET A 218 9.95 -19.40 8.27
CA MET A 218 9.82 -19.89 6.89
C MET A 218 8.82 -21.04 6.77
N ASN A 219 8.93 -22.04 7.64
CA ASN A 219 8.00 -23.17 7.67
C ASN A 219 6.57 -22.73 7.96
N TYR A 220 6.37 -21.82 8.92
CA TYR A 220 5.06 -21.23 9.17
C TYR A 220 4.51 -20.52 7.93
N THR A 221 5.35 -19.77 7.24
CA THR A 221 4.95 -19.05 6.02
C THR A 221 4.53 -20.02 4.92
N ILE A 222 5.28 -21.10 4.71
CA ILE A 222 4.92 -22.17 3.78
C ILE A 222 3.59 -22.80 4.16
N ARG A 223 3.47 -23.30 5.39
CA ARG A 223 2.29 -24.02 5.88
C ARG A 223 0.98 -23.27 5.67
N HIS A 224 0.99 -21.96 5.96
CA HIS A 224 -0.24 -21.16 6.00
C HIS A 224 -0.49 -20.32 4.75
N HIS A 225 0.54 -20.05 3.95
CA HIS A 225 0.42 -19.14 2.79
C HIS A 225 0.87 -19.76 1.47
N PHE A 226 1.69 -20.81 1.49
CA PHE A 226 2.19 -21.51 0.31
C PHE A 226 2.13 -23.05 0.50
N PRO A 227 0.94 -23.62 0.82
CA PRO A 227 0.82 -25.01 1.27
C PRO A 227 1.13 -26.06 0.21
N HIS A 228 1.37 -25.65 -1.04
CA HIS A 228 1.84 -26.51 -2.13
C HIS A 228 3.37 -26.71 -2.13
N LEU A 229 4.10 -26.04 -1.23
CA LEU A 229 5.53 -26.21 -0.99
C LEU A 229 5.77 -27.06 0.28
N GLU A 230 6.93 -27.70 0.39
CA GLU A 230 7.34 -28.50 1.54
C GLU A 230 8.17 -27.72 2.56
N GLU A 231 7.89 -27.94 3.85
CA GLU A 231 8.66 -27.39 4.96
C GLU A 231 10.03 -28.06 5.10
N ASN A 232 10.99 -27.35 5.70
CA ASN A 232 12.36 -27.85 5.96
C ASN A 232 13.11 -28.33 4.71
N ASN A 233 12.71 -27.84 3.52
CA ASN A 233 13.27 -28.24 2.25
C ASN A 233 13.97 -27.02 1.61
N LYS A 234 15.28 -27.14 1.35
CA LYS A 234 16.10 -26.07 0.77
C LYS A 234 15.63 -25.65 -0.63
N GLU A 235 15.19 -26.62 -1.44
CA GLU A 235 14.66 -26.36 -2.78
C GLU A 235 13.35 -25.56 -2.69
N ASP A 236 12.46 -25.94 -1.78
CA ASP A 236 11.17 -25.26 -1.64
C ASP A 236 11.27 -23.92 -0.91
N TYR A 237 12.29 -23.68 -0.09
CA TYR A 237 12.64 -22.34 0.35
C TYR A 237 13.05 -21.44 -0.83
N ALA A 238 13.77 -21.99 -1.82
CA ALA A 238 14.09 -21.23 -3.03
C ALA A 238 12.85 -20.99 -3.91
N LYS A 239 11.92 -21.96 -4.02
CA LYS A 239 10.63 -21.76 -4.69
C LYS A 239 9.76 -20.71 -3.99
N LEU A 240 9.72 -20.73 -2.65
CA LEU A 240 9.07 -19.68 -1.86
C LEU A 240 9.64 -18.31 -2.22
N PHE A 241 10.97 -18.18 -2.33
CA PHE A 241 11.61 -16.93 -2.75
C PHE A 241 11.17 -16.50 -4.14
N GLN A 242 11.08 -17.41 -5.12
CA GLN A 242 10.55 -17.12 -6.45
C GLN A 242 9.11 -16.58 -6.39
N GLU A 243 8.22 -17.19 -5.60
CA GLU A 243 6.84 -16.70 -5.49
C GLU A 243 6.75 -15.32 -4.83
N ILE A 244 7.64 -15.01 -3.89
CA ILE A 244 7.77 -13.66 -3.31
C ILE A 244 8.24 -12.65 -4.36
N VAL A 245 9.20 -13.03 -5.23
CA VAL A 245 9.64 -12.22 -6.37
C VAL A 245 8.46 -11.92 -7.29
N ASP A 246 7.70 -12.94 -7.70
CA ASP A 246 6.56 -12.82 -8.63
C ASP A 246 5.46 -11.92 -8.03
N ALA A 247 5.13 -12.11 -6.76
CA ALA A 247 4.15 -11.29 -6.05
C ALA A 247 4.61 -9.82 -5.93
N THR A 248 5.91 -9.60 -5.71
CA THR A 248 6.49 -8.25 -5.64
C THR A 248 6.46 -7.54 -7.00
N VAL A 249 6.80 -8.24 -8.09
CA VAL A 249 6.68 -7.70 -9.47
C VAL A 249 5.24 -7.26 -9.72
N LYS A 250 4.28 -8.17 -9.48
CA LYS A 250 2.85 -7.88 -9.70
C LYS A 250 2.40 -6.65 -8.92
N MET A 251 2.75 -6.56 -7.64
CA MET A 251 2.42 -5.41 -6.78
C MET A 251 2.94 -4.10 -7.36
N ILE A 252 4.22 -4.07 -7.77
CA ILE A 252 4.85 -2.84 -8.28
C ILE A 252 4.30 -2.47 -9.66
N VAL A 253 4.04 -3.43 -10.56
CA VAL A 253 3.38 -3.15 -11.85
C VAL A 253 2.01 -2.49 -11.62
N HIS A 254 1.25 -2.98 -10.64
CA HIS A 254 -0.01 -2.34 -10.26
C HIS A 254 0.18 -0.91 -9.71
N TRP A 255 1.24 -0.64 -8.95
CA TRP A 255 1.57 0.73 -8.51
C TRP A 255 1.88 1.64 -9.70
N GLN A 256 2.69 1.18 -10.65
CA GLN A 256 2.98 1.93 -11.88
C GLN A 256 1.69 2.21 -12.68
N ARG A 257 0.84 1.19 -12.88
CA ARG A 257 -0.41 1.33 -13.65
C ARG A 257 -1.30 2.49 -13.20
N VAL A 258 -1.41 2.67 -11.88
CA VAL A 258 -2.31 3.67 -11.27
C VAL A 258 -1.58 4.94 -10.83
N GLY A 259 -0.27 5.07 -11.07
CA GLY A 259 0.50 6.24 -10.67
C GLY A 259 0.76 6.34 -9.16
N PHE A 260 0.73 5.23 -8.42
CA PHE A 260 0.91 5.23 -6.96
C PHE A 260 2.39 5.29 -6.58
N VAL A 261 2.73 6.14 -5.62
CA VAL A 261 4.04 6.24 -4.98
C VAL A 261 3.90 5.91 -3.51
N HIS A 262 4.53 4.82 -3.07
CA HIS A 262 4.49 4.39 -1.68
C HIS A 262 5.24 5.34 -0.75
N GLY A 263 6.36 5.90 -1.21
CA GLY A 263 7.17 6.89 -0.50
C GLY A 263 8.10 6.34 0.60
N VAL A 264 7.92 5.10 1.07
CA VAL A 264 8.76 4.46 2.10
C VAL A 264 8.89 2.95 1.87
N MET A 265 9.53 2.55 0.77
CA MET A 265 9.76 1.13 0.43
C MET A 265 10.97 0.57 1.19
N ASN A 266 10.98 0.73 2.52
CA ASN A 266 11.92 0.02 3.38
C ASN A 266 11.60 -1.48 3.39
N THR A 267 12.56 -2.36 3.69
CA THR A 267 12.30 -3.80 3.70
C THR A 267 11.30 -4.23 4.78
N ASP A 268 11.16 -3.45 5.87
CA ASP A 268 10.09 -3.64 6.86
C ASP A 268 8.69 -3.30 6.33
N ASN A 269 8.57 -2.57 5.22
CA ASN A 269 7.30 -2.25 4.56
C ASN A 269 7.03 -3.11 3.31
N MET A 270 7.82 -4.17 3.09
CA MET A 270 7.58 -5.12 2.01
C MET A 270 6.91 -6.36 2.57
N SER A 271 5.65 -6.60 2.18
CA SER A 271 4.90 -7.80 2.56
C SER A 271 5.49 -9.05 1.90
N ILE A 272 5.53 -10.17 2.64
CA ILE A 272 5.93 -11.47 2.07
C ILE A 272 4.93 -11.99 1.02
N LEU A 273 3.70 -11.48 1.02
CA LEU A 273 2.63 -11.88 0.09
C LEU A 273 2.45 -10.89 -1.07
N GLY A 274 3.36 -9.91 -1.23
CA GLY A 274 3.22 -8.87 -2.24
C GLY A 274 2.01 -7.95 -2.01
N LEU A 275 1.61 -7.73 -0.76
CA LEU A 275 0.57 -6.76 -0.39
C LEU A 275 1.17 -5.37 -0.18
N THR A 276 0.50 -4.34 -0.70
CA THR A 276 0.73 -2.96 -0.28
C THR A 276 0.37 -2.81 1.20
N ILE A 277 1.29 -2.26 2.00
CA ILE A 277 1.19 -2.23 3.46
C ILE A 277 1.81 -0.95 4.02
N ASP A 278 1.31 -0.44 5.15
CA ASP A 278 1.85 0.73 5.86
C ASP A 278 1.84 2.03 5.06
N TYR A 279 0.62 2.53 4.90
CA TYR A 279 0.29 3.80 4.28
C TYR A 279 0.73 5.01 5.12
N GLY A 280 2.00 5.41 4.95
CA GLY A 280 2.56 6.64 5.53
C GLY A 280 2.51 7.81 4.54
N PRO A 281 3.66 8.33 4.09
CA PRO A 281 3.72 9.41 3.11
C PRO A 281 3.60 8.87 1.68
N TYR A 282 2.47 8.26 1.35
CA TYR A 282 2.14 7.81 0.00
C TYR A 282 1.55 8.95 -0.84
N GLY A 283 1.39 8.75 -2.15
CA GLY A 283 0.57 9.62 -2.97
C GLY A 283 0.36 9.08 -4.37
N TRP A 284 -0.54 9.70 -5.11
CA TRP A 284 -0.72 9.45 -6.54
C TRP A 284 -0.05 10.55 -7.34
N LEU A 285 0.48 10.20 -8.50
CA LEU A 285 0.82 11.18 -9.52
C LEU A 285 -0.43 11.95 -9.89
N ASP A 286 -0.39 13.26 -9.67
CA ASP A 286 -1.32 14.18 -10.33
C ASP A 286 -0.81 14.40 -11.75
N ASN A 287 0.15 15.32 -11.91
CA ASN A 287 0.92 15.43 -13.14
C ASN A 287 1.90 14.25 -13.26
N TYR A 288 2.10 13.74 -14.48
CA TYR A 288 3.08 12.69 -14.76
C TYR A 288 4.50 13.21 -14.53
N ASP A 289 5.15 12.72 -13.48
CA ASP A 289 6.52 13.06 -13.13
C ASP A 289 7.22 11.82 -12.55
N PRO A 290 8.11 11.17 -13.33
CA PRO A 290 8.87 10.01 -12.87
C PRO A 290 9.74 10.26 -11.64
N ASP A 291 10.13 11.52 -11.41
CA ASP A 291 11.00 11.91 -10.31
C ASP A 291 10.24 12.39 -9.07
N TRP A 292 8.92 12.32 -9.08
CA TRP A 292 8.08 12.77 -7.98
C TRP A 292 8.10 11.80 -6.78
N THR A 293 8.21 12.38 -5.58
CA THR A 293 8.01 11.68 -4.31
C THR A 293 7.19 12.56 -3.36
N PRO A 294 6.14 12.02 -2.71
CA PRO A 294 5.37 12.74 -1.69
C PRO A 294 6.09 12.83 -0.34
N ASN A 295 7.12 11.99 -0.12
CA ASN A 295 7.77 11.86 1.18
C ASN A 295 8.75 13.02 1.45
N THR A 296 8.47 13.82 2.47
CA THR A 296 9.32 14.96 2.85
C THR A 296 10.70 14.55 3.32
N THR A 297 10.84 13.38 3.96
CA THR A 297 12.15 12.87 4.41
C THR A 297 12.99 12.31 3.27
N ASP A 298 12.37 12.04 2.12
CA ASP A 298 13.03 11.55 0.91
C ASP A 298 13.27 12.66 -0.13
N ARG A 299 13.02 13.94 0.20
CA ARG A 299 13.11 15.03 -0.78
C ARG A 299 14.47 15.20 -1.43
N GLN A 300 15.54 14.95 -0.67
CA GLN A 300 16.92 15.15 -1.13
C GLN A 300 17.35 14.01 -2.06
N ASN A 301 17.19 12.76 -1.61
CA ASN A 301 17.68 11.59 -2.33
C ASN A 301 16.68 11.05 -3.35
N ARG A 302 15.38 11.27 -3.11
CA ARG A 302 14.27 10.77 -3.91
C ARG A 302 14.42 9.28 -4.20
N ARG A 303 14.83 8.52 -3.19
CA ARG A 303 15.08 7.07 -3.28
C ARG A 303 13.83 6.31 -3.68
N TYR A 304 12.67 6.76 -3.21
CA TYR A 304 11.38 6.10 -3.38
C TYR A 304 10.45 6.84 -4.35
N ARG A 305 11.01 7.66 -5.26
CA ARG A 305 10.24 8.34 -6.31
C ARG A 305 9.60 7.36 -7.30
N TYR A 306 8.54 7.81 -7.98
CA TYR A 306 7.68 6.97 -8.82
C TYR A 306 8.43 6.01 -9.74
N GLY A 307 9.32 6.54 -10.60
CA GLY A 307 10.07 5.74 -11.59
C GLY A 307 11.17 4.87 -10.98
N GLN A 308 11.52 5.06 -9.71
CA GLN A 308 12.55 4.29 -9.02
C GLN A 308 12.00 3.10 -8.23
N GLN A 309 10.67 3.04 -8.00
CA GLN A 309 10.04 1.95 -7.24
C GLN A 309 10.36 0.54 -7.78
N PRO A 310 10.41 0.28 -9.11
CA PRO A 310 10.82 -1.02 -9.64
C PRO A 310 12.24 -1.43 -9.24
N ASN A 311 13.20 -0.50 -9.29
CA ASN A 311 14.58 -0.77 -8.90
C ASN A 311 14.71 -1.00 -7.38
N ILE A 312 13.92 -0.30 -6.58
CA ILE A 312 13.88 -0.51 -5.13
C ILE A 312 13.25 -1.84 -4.76
N GLY A 313 12.21 -2.28 -5.49
CA GLY A 313 11.64 -3.62 -5.35
C GLY A 313 12.70 -4.70 -5.50
N LEU A 314 13.48 -4.63 -6.58
CA LEU A 314 14.61 -5.55 -6.81
C LEU A 314 15.66 -5.46 -5.70
N TRP A 315 16.04 -4.25 -5.28
CA TRP A 315 17.00 -4.08 -4.19
C TRP A 315 16.50 -4.71 -2.87
N ASN A 316 15.21 -4.55 -2.54
CA ASN A 316 14.62 -5.16 -1.35
C ASN A 316 14.60 -6.69 -1.44
N LEU A 317 14.32 -7.25 -2.63
CA LEU A 317 14.39 -8.69 -2.88
C LEU A 317 15.81 -9.22 -2.76
N TYR A 318 16.83 -8.45 -3.19
CA TYR A 318 18.23 -8.81 -2.98
C TYR A 318 18.58 -8.91 -1.47
N GLN A 319 18.11 -7.96 -0.65
CA GLN A 319 18.28 -8.06 0.81
C GLN A 319 17.54 -9.26 1.40
N LEU A 320 16.42 -9.69 0.81
CA LEU A 320 15.70 -10.88 1.23
C LEU A 320 16.40 -12.17 0.78
N ALA A 321 16.95 -12.24 -0.44
CA ALA A 321 17.76 -13.36 -0.91
C ALA A 321 18.94 -13.66 0.03
N ASN A 322 19.64 -12.62 0.50
CA ASN A 322 20.70 -12.78 1.50
C ASN A 322 20.22 -13.44 2.81
N THR A 323 18.95 -13.22 3.17
CA THR A 323 18.33 -13.89 4.31
C THR A 323 18.04 -15.36 4.01
N PHE A 324 17.45 -15.66 2.85
CA PHE A 324 17.14 -17.02 2.42
C PHE A 324 18.41 -17.88 2.29
N TYR A 325 19.49 -17.30 1.78
CA TYR A 325 20.80 -17.95 1.68
C TYR A 325 21.31 -18.51 3.02
N THR A 326 20.97 -17.89 4.15
CA THR A 326 21.43 -18.38 5.47
C THR A 326 20.93 -19.78 5.83
N LEU A 327 19.83 -20.22 5.21
CA LEU A 327 19.24 -21.56 5.38
C LEU A 327 19.40 -22.44 4.15
N THR A 328 19.34 -21.89 2.93
CA THR A 328 19.53 -22.68 1.72
C THR A 328 21.00 -23.04 1.52
N GLU A 329 21.92 -22.10 1.78
CA GLU A 329 23.35 -22.20 1.46
C GLU A 329 23.63 -22.50 -0.02
N ASP A 330 22.67 -22.15 -0.88
CA ASP A 330 22.73 -22.28 -2.34
C ASP A 330 22.28 -20.96 -2.98
N ALA A 331 23.22 -20.30 -3.65
CA ALA A 331 23.00 -19.00 -4.27
C ALA A 331 22.35 -19.12 -5.65
N ALA A 332 22.61 -20.20 -6.40
CA ALA A 332 22.21 -20.33 -7.80
C ALA A 332 20.68 -20.19 -8.04
N PRO A 333 19.79 -20.82 -7.26
CA PRO A 333 18.35 -20.65 -7.45
C PRO A 333 17.86 -19.26 -7.02
N LEU A 334 18.47 -18.65 -6.00
CA LEU A 334 18.13 -17.29 -5.55
C LEU A 334 18.54 -16.23 -6.59
N GLU A 335 19.74 -16.37 -7.19
CA GLU A 335 20.21 -15.52 -8.28
C GLU A 335 19.32 -15.66 -9.51
N THR A 336 18.88 -16.87 -9.83
CA THR A 336 17.95 -17.13 -10.94
C THR A 336 16.62 -16.40 -10.71
N ALA A 337 16.06 -16.49 -9.50
CA ALA A 337 14.84 -15.77 -9.14
C ALA A 337 15.01 -14.24 -9.23
N LEU A 338 16.12 -13.69 -8.71
CA LEU A 338 16.45 -12.27 -8.82
C LEU A 338 16.60 -11.82 -10.28
N ASN A 339 17.25 -12.61 -11.13
CA ASN A 339 17.42 -12.31 -12.55
C ASN A 339 16.08 -12.36 -13.30
N SER A 340 15.17 -13.23 -12.89
CA SER A 340 13.82 -13.30 -13.47
C SER A 340 13.01 -12.02 -13.24
N TYR A 341 13.23 -11.30 -12.12
CA TYR A 341 12.51 -10.08 -11.79
C TYR A 341 12.52 -9.06 -12.92
N LYS A 342 13.69 -8.81 -13.51
CA LYS A 342 13.85 -7.77 -14.54
C LYS A 342 13.04 -8.12 -15.79
N THR A 343 13.18 -9.35 -16.27
CA THR A 343 12.44 -9.84 -17.45
C THR A 343 10.94 -9.80 -17.19
N GLN A 344 10.49 -10.31 -16.04
CA GLN A 344 9.08 -10.29 -15.68
C GLN A 344 8.51 -8.88 -15.56
N PHE A 345 9.25 -7.95 -14.94
CA PHE A 345 8.81 -6.56 -14.81
C PHE A 345 8.72 -5.88 -16.17
N GLU A 346 9.72 -6.02 -17.05
CA GLU A 346 9.70 -5.44 -18.40
C GLU A 346 8.51 -5.97 -19.22
N GLU A 347 8.26 -7.27 -19.20
CA GLU A 347 7.15 -7.92 -19.90
C GLU A 347 5.79 -7.46 -19.36
N GLN A 348 5.59 -7.52 -18.04
CA GLN A 348 4.32 -7.12 -17.41
C GLN A 348 4.08 -5.62 -17.51
N ASN A 349 5.12 -4.78 -17.45
CA ASN A 349 5.00 -3.34 -17.62
C ASN A 349 4.60 -2.99 -19.06
N LEU A 350 5.20 -3.65 -20.06
CA LEU A 350 4.80 -3.49 -21.46
C LEU A 350 3.33 -3.88 -21.67
N GLN A 351 2.91 -5.06 -21.19
CA GLN A 351 1.52 -5.51 -21.27
C GLN A 351 0.56 -4.52 -20.60
N MET A 352 0.92 -4.04 -19.41
CA MET A 352 0.15 -3.07 -18.65
C MET A 352 0.01 -1.74 -19.40
N MET A 353 1.11 -1.18 -19.92
CA MET A 353 1.09 0.09 -20.65
C MET A 353 0.33 -0.04 -21.98
N CYS A 354 0.51 -1.13 -22.71
CA CYS A 354 -0.28 -1.44 -23.91
C CYS A 354 -1.77 -1.50 -23.60
N ALA A 355 -2.18 -2.16 -22.50
CA ALA A 355 -3.58 -2.20 -22.09
C ALA A 355 -4.13 -0.80 -21.77
N LYS A 356 -3.33 0.07 -21.13
CA LYS A 356 -3.71 1.47 -20.85
C LYS A 356 -3.93 2.30 -22.12
N ILE A 357 -3.30 1.94 -23.24
CA ILE A 357 -3.48 2.60 -24.54
C ILE A 357 -4.32 1.76 -25.52
N GLY A 358 -4.97 0.68 -25.07
CA GLY A 358 -5.90 -0.10 -25.91
C GLY A 358 -5.25 -1.03 -26.93
N ILE A 359 -3.97 -1.36 -26.79
CA ILE A 359 -3.27 -2.40 -27.57
C ILE A 359 -3.43 -3.75 -26.84
N GLN A 360 -4.02 -4.75 -27.49
CA GLN A 360 -4.28 -6.08 -26.92
C GLN A 360 -3.24 -7.12 -27.26
N THR A 361 -2.57 -6.95 -28.38
CA THR A 361 -1.50 -7.84 -28.82
C THR A 361 -0.15 -7.13 -28.74
N PRO A 362 0.40 -6.91 -27.52
CA PRO A 362 1.70 -6.28 -27.38
C PRO A 362 2.78 -7.02 -28.16
N ASN A 363 3.66 -6.25 -28.80
CA ASN A 363 4.90 -6.75 -29.37
C ASN A 363 6.08 -5.88 -28.89
N LYS A 364 7.31 -6.32 -29.16
CA LYS A 364 8.52 -5.65 -28.65
C LYS A 364 8.71 -4.22 -29.18
N GLN A 365 8.13 -3.86 -30.33
CA GLN A 365 8.24 -2.51 -30.90
C GLN A 365 7.34 -1.52 -30.17
N ASP A 366 6.28 -1.98 -29.50
CA ASP A 366 5.35 -1.12 -28.75
C ASP A 366 6.05 -0.37 -27.60
N TYR A 367 7.21 -0.86 -27.15
CA TYR A 367 8.07 -0.13 -26.20
C TYR A 367 8.49 1.26 -26.73
N ILE A 368 8.73 1.40 -28.04
CA ILE A 368 9.11 2.69 -28.64
C ILE A 368 7.95 3.68 -28.54
N LEU A 369 6.73 3.22 -28.84
CA LEU A 369 5.50 4.02 -28.75
C LEU A 369 5.23 4.45 -27.30
N ILE A 370 5.43 3.55 -26.34
CA ILE A 370 5.27 3.85 -24.91
C ILE A 370 6.33 4.83 -24.43
N GLN A 371 7.60 4.65 -24.79
CA GLN A 371 8.67 5.56 -24.40
C GLN A 371 8.46 6.98 -24.97
N SER A 372 7.96 7.07 -26.21
CA SER A 372 7.56 8.35 -26.81
C SER A 372 6.37 8.97 -26.07
N LEU A 373 5.35 8.19 -25.70
CA LEU A 373 4.23 8.66 -24.87
C LEU A 373 4.73 9.26 -23.54
N GLU A 374 5.55 8.52 -22.81
CA GLU A 374 6.09 8.97 -21.52
C GLU A 374 6.96 10.22 -21.65
N THR A 375 7.64 10.38 -22.79
CA THR A 375 8.38 11.61 -23.12
C THR A 375 7.42 12.78 -23.33
N ASN A 376 6.36 12.57 -24.11
CA ASN A 376 5.35 13.58 -24.41
C ASN A 376 4.56 14.02 -23.17
N LEU A 377 4.23 13.10 -22.27
CA LEU A 377 3.57 13.39 -20.99
C LEU A 377 4.35 14.35 -20.08
N LYS A 378 5.66 14.53 -20.31
CA LYS A 378 6.53 15.47 -19.58
C LYS A 378 6.67 16.83 -20.27
N LEU A 379 6.29 16.97 -21.55
CA LEU A 379 6.44 18.22 -22.30
C LEU A 379 5.55 19.34 -21.74
N ILE A 380 4.38 18.97 -21.25
CA ILE A 380 3.43 19.82 -20.53
C ILE A 380 3.08 19.10 -19.24
N GLU A 381 2.88 19.83 -18.14
CA GLU A 381 2.30 19.25 -16.93
C GLU A 381 0.96 18.57 -17.28
N THR A 382 0.96 17.24 -17.36
CA THR A 382 -0.17 16.43 -17.83
C THR A 382 -0.66 15.53 -16.72
N ASP A 383 -1.95 15.63 -16.36
CA ASP A 383 -2.55 14.78 -15.36
C ASP A 383 -2.63 13.32 -15.84
N MET A 384 -1.96 12.41 -15.14
CA MET A 384 -1.81 11.02 -15.60
C MET A 384 -3.16 10.29 -15.67
N THR A 385 -3.96 10.36 -14.60
CA THR A 385 -5.24 9.63 -14.53
C THR A 385 -6.23 10.16 -15.56
N ILE A 386 -6.37 11.49 -15.65
CA ILE A 386 -7.31 12.11 -16.59
C ILE A 386 -6.87 11.83 -18.04
N PHE A 387 -5.58 11.96 -18.36
CA PHE A 387 -5.08 11.70 -19.71
C PHE A 387 -5.41 10.28 -20.18
N PHE A 388 -5.05 9.26 -19.42
CA PHE A 388 -5.30 7.87 -19.82
C PHE A 388 -6.80 7.54 -19.90
N ARG A 389 -7.64 8.21 -19.09
CA ARG A 389 -9.09 8.05 -19.18
C ARG A 389 -9.66 8.67 -20.46
N LEU A 390 -9.25 9.90 -20.78
CA LEU A 390 -9.70 10.61 -22.00
C LEU A 390 -9.18 9.96 -23.28
N LEU A 391 -7.96 9.41 -23.25
CA LEU A 391 -7.35 8.72 -24.39
C LEU A 391 -8.22 7.58 -24.93
N SER A 392 -9.04 6.95 -24.08
CA SER A 392 -9.94 5.86 -24.50
C SER A 392 -10.85 6.24 -25.67
N THR A 393 -11.32 7.49 -25.70
CA THR A 393 -12.25 7.99 -26.72
C THR A 393 -11.62 9.01 -27.68
N ALA A 394 -10.42 9.50 -27.37
CA ALA A 394 -9.73 10.53 -28.13
C ALA A 394 -9.38 10.09 -29.56
N ASN A 395 -9.53 11.01 -30.51
CA ASN A 395 -9.03 10.86 -31.88
C ASN A 395 -7.80 11.74 -32.12
N SER A 396 -7.62 12.80 -31.35
CA SER A 396 -6.41 13.63 -31.40
C SER A 396 -6.02 14.15 -30.01
N ILE A 397 -4.88 14.83 -29.91
CA ILE A 397 -4.40 15.38 -28.64
C ILE A 397 -5.34 16.48 -28.08
N GLU A 398 -6.08 17.16 -28.96
CA GLU A 398 -7.06 18.19 -28.59
C GLU A 398 -8.24 17.60 -27.78
N ASP A 399 -8.57 16.32 -27.96
CA ASP A 399 -9.60 15.64 -27.15
C ASP A 399 -9.14 15.40 -25.70
N CYS A 400 -7.85 15.58 -25.40
CA CYS A 400 -7.25 15.37 -24.09
C CYS A 400 -6.91 16.68 -23.34
N LEU A 401 -7.34 17.86 -23.84
CA LEU A 401 -6.97 19.17 -23.29
C LEU A 401 -7.24 19.31 -21.78
N GLU A 402 -8.30 18.67 -21.28
CA GLU A 402 -8.65 18.74 -19.86
C GLU A 402 -7.56 18.14 -18.95
N ALA A 403 -6.73 17.23 -19.45
CA ALA A 403 -5.62 16.65 -18.69
C ALA A 403 -4.45 17.62 -18.50
N PHE A 404 -4.28 18.63 -19.36
CA PHE A 404 -3.16 19.58 -19.26
C PHE A 404 -3.41 20.63 -18.20
N TYR A 405 -2.44 20.88 -17.33
CA TYR A 405 -2.53 21.95 -16.34
C TYR A 405 -2.46 23.35 -16.97
N ILE A 406 -1.75 23.48 -18.11
CA ILE A 406 -1.62 24.72 -18.88
C ILE A 406 -1.84 24.41 -20.38
N PRO A 407 -3.11 24.26 -20.84
CA PRO A 407 -3.42 23.85 -22.21
C PRO A 407 -2.85 24.79 -23.28
N GLU A 408 -2.61 26.06 -22.97
CA GLU A 408 -2.06 27.07 -23.88
C GLU A 408 -0.59 26.79 -24.26
N GLN A 409 0.07 25.84 -23.58
CA GLN A 409 1.40 25.34 -23.92
C GLN A 409 1.38 24.30 -25.05
N LEU A 410 0.21 23.76 -25.41
CA LEU A 410 0.05 22.84 -26.53
C LEU A 410 0.10 23.59 -27.87
N LYS A 411 1.31 23.99 -28.27
CA LYS A 411 1.58 24.73 -29.51
C LYS A 411 3.02 24.55 -29.96
N GLY A 412 3.31 24.92 -31.20
CA GLY A 412 4.67 24.84 -31.75
C GLY A 412 5.19 23.40 -31.72
N GLU A 413 6.46 23.22 -31.33
CA GLU A 413 7.13 21.92 -31.26
C GLU A 413 6.37 20.91 -30.39
N VAL A 414 5.78 21.33 -29.26
CA VAL A 414 5.04 20.43 -28.37
C VAL A 414 3.80 19.84 -29.04
N LEU A 415 3.07 20.64 -29.83
CA LEU A 415 1.93 20.15 -30.60
C LEU A 415 2.40 19.18 -31.68
N THR A 416 3.50 19.49 -32.37
CA THR A 416 4.08 18.62 -33.40
C THR A 416 4.47 17.24 -32.84
N GLU A 417 5.13 17.18 -31.69
CA GLU A 417 5.51 15.92 -31.04
C GLU A 417 4.29 15.08 -30.63
N TRP A 418 3.22 15.72 -30.14
CA TRP A 418 1.98 15.03 -29.81
C TRP A 418 1.23 14.52 -31.03
N GLN A 419 1.16 15.31 -32.11
CA GLN A 419 0.56 14.90 -33.37
C GLN A 419 1.30 13.70 -33.95
N ALA A 420 2.64 13.76 -33.99
CA ALA A 420 3.47 12.65 -34.44
C ALA A 420 3.23 11.37 -33.62
N TRP A 421 3.07 11.48 -32.31
CA TRP A 421 2.73 10.34 -31.46
C TRP A 421 1.33 9.78 -31.73
N PHE A 422 0.32 10.64 -31.90
CA PHE A 422 -1.04 10.22 -32.23
C PHE A 422 -1.11 9.52 -33.59
N ASP A 423 -0.38 9.98 -34.60
CA ASP A 423 -0.32 9.35 -35.92
C ASP A 423 0.26 7.92 -35.82
N GLN A 424 1.36 7.76 -35.06
CA GLN A 424 1.96 6.44 -34.80
C GLN A 424 1.02 5.54 -34.01
N TYR A 425 0.35 6.10 -33.01
CA TYR A 425 -0.61 5.38 -32.18
C TYR A 425 -1.81 4.89 -32.97
N GLN A 426 -2.41 5.75 -33.81
CA GLN A 426 -3.52 5.37 -34.68
C GLN A 426 -3.12 4.28 -35.67
N THR A 427 -1.98 4.45 -36.35
CA THR A 427 -1.42 3.43 -37.25
C THR A 427 -1.25 2.10 -36.53
N ARG A 428 -0.78 2.12 -35.27
CA ARG A 428 -0.62 0.90 -34.47
C ARG A 428 -1.96 0.29 -34.05
N LEU A 429 -2.99 1.09 -33.82
CA LEU A 429 -4.33 0.60 -33.49
C LEU A 429 -5.04 -0.04 -34.69
N GLU A 430 -4.73 0.36 -35.93
CA GLU A 430 -5.27 -0.26 -37.14
C GLU A 430 -4.85 -1.73 -37.31
N SER A 431 -3.76 -2.15 -36.67
CA SER A 431 -3.33 -3.54 -36.68
C SER A 431 -3.99 -4.40 -35.59
N GLU A 432 -4.86 -3.83 -34.75
CA GLU A 432 -5.62 -4.57 -33.73
C GLU A 432 -6.98 -5.02 -34.28
N ASP A 433 -7.33 -6.28 -34.06
CA ASP A 433 -8.64 -6.83 -34.42
C ASP A 433 -9.66 -6.58 -33.29
N ILE A 434 -10.03 -5.30 -33.08
CA ILE A 434 -11.06 -4.90 -32.12
C ILE A 434 -11.81 -3.64 -32.57
N SER A 435 -13.12 -3.62 -32.30
CA SER A 435 -13.96 -2.42 -32.46
C SER A 435 -13.49 -1.25 -31.56
N LYS A 436 -13.86 -0.03 -31.94
CA LYS A 436 -13.55 1.15 -31.11
C LYS A 436 -14.28 1.06 -29.76
N GLU A 437 -15.52 0.61 -29.76
CA GLU A 437 -16.39 0.49 -28.59
C GLU A 437 -15.82 -0.51 -27.58
N ASP A 438 -15.45 -1.70 -28.02
CA ASP A 438 -14.87 -2.71 -27.14
C ASP A 438 -13.50 -2.27 -26.63
N ARG A 439 -12.71 -1.54 -27.44
CA ARG A 439 -11.41 -1.00 -27.02
C ARG A 439 -11.58 0.01 -25.89
N VAL A 440 -12.55 0.93 -26.02
CA VAL A 440 -12.91 1.88 -24.96
C VAL A 440 -13.27 1.14 -23.67
N LEU A 441 -14.10 0.10 -23.75
CA LEU A 441 -14.48 -0.70 -22.58
C LEU A 441 -13.26 -1.33 -21.89
N LYS A 442 -12.35 -1.95 -22.67
CA LYS A 442 -11.11 -2.55 -22.13
C LYS A 442 -10.16 -1.51 -21.53
N MET A 443 -10.00 -0.36 -22.17
CA MET A 443 -9.18 0.74 -21.64
C MET A 443 -9.77 1.29 -20.33
N ASN A 444 -11.09 1.51 -20.28
CA ASN A 444 -11.77 2.04 -19.10
C ASN A 444 -11.75 1.06 -17.92
N ALA A 445 -11.64 -0.24 -18.17
CA ALA A 445 -11.47 -1.25 -17.13
C ALA A 445 -10.07 -1.24 -16.46
N VAL A 446 -9.07 -0.61 -17.08
CA VAL A 446 -7.68 -0.52 -16.55
C VAL A 446 -7.21 0.91 -16.28
N ASN A 447 -7.89 1.90 -16.85
CA ASN A 447 -7.67 3.33 -16.62
C ASN A 447 -8.76 3.87 -15.70
N PRO A 448 -8.46 4.06 -14.40
CA PRO A 448 -9.47 4.52 -13.46
C PRO A 448 -9.95 5.92 -13.83
N LYS A 449 -11.25 6.16 -13.62
CA LYS A 449 -11.84 7.50 -13.61
C LYS A 449 -11.39 8.25 -12.35
N TYR A 450 -11.36 7.56 -11.21
CA TYR A 450 -11.06 8.16 -9.90
C TYR A 450 -9.87 7.49 -9.23
N VAL A 451 -8.96 8.32 -8.70
CA VAL A 451 -7.91 7.91 -7.75
C VAL A 451 -8.02 8.79 -6.51
N LEU A 452 -7.63 8.28 -5.34
CA LEU A 452 -7.71 9.01 -4.08
C LEU A 452 -6.59 10.06 -3.97
N ARG A 453 -6.69 11.15 -4.75
CA ARG A 453 -5.67 12.20 -4.77
C ARG A 453 -5.44 12.75 -3.36
N ASN A 454 -4.20 13.11 -3.05
CA ASN A 454 -3.84 13.54 -1.70
C ASN A 454 -4.67 14.75 -1.21
N TYR A 455 -5.06 15.65 -2.11
CA TYR A 455 -5.91 16.79 -1.75
C TYR A 455 -7.33 16.36 -1.32
N MET A 456 -7.86 15.27 -1.88
CA MET A 456 -9.17 14.72 -1.50
C MET A 456 -9.12 14.25 -0.06
N SER A 457 -8.10 13.45 0.28
CA SER A 457 -7.87 13.03 1.67
C SER A 457 -7.68 14.23 2.60
N GLN A 458 -6.95 15.27 2.18
CA GLN A 458 -6.77 16.47 3.00
C GLN A 458 -8.08 17.22 3.26
N LEU A 459 -8.97 17.32 2.27
CA LEU A 459 -10.31 17.91 2.47
C LEU A 459 -11.13 17.09 3.47
N ALA A 460 -11.09 15.77 3.39
CA ALA A 460 -11.78 14.90 4.34
C ALA A 460 -11.21 15.00 5.76
N ILE A 461 -9.88 15.16 5.88
CA ILE A 461 -9.22 15.40 7.17
C ILE A 461 -9.68 16.73 7.78
N GLU A 462 -9.67 17.81 7.01
CA GLU A 462 -10.08 19.14 7.49
C GLU A 462 -11.54 19.19 7.93
N ALA A 463 -12.43 18.52 7.20
CA ALA A 463 -13.81 18.35 7.63
C ALA A 463 -13.90 17.52 8.94
N ALA A 464 -13.14 16.43 9.04
CA ALA A 464 -13.14 15.55 10.20
C ALA A 464 -12.60 16.20 11.47
N GLU A 465 -11.65 17.14 11.36
CA GLU A 465 -11.18 18.00 12.46
C GLU A 465 -12.31 18.89 13.01
N GLN A 466 -13.24 19.30 12.16
CA GLN A 466 -14.49 20.00 12.54
C GLN A 466 -15.62 19.03 12.93
N LYS A 467 -15.30 17.74 13.13
CA LYS A 467 -16.23 16.66 13.47
C LYS A 467 -17.27 16.35 12.38
N ASP A 468 -17.02 16.78 11.15
CA ASP A 468 -17.79 16.41 9.97
C ASP A 468 -17.10 15.25 9.23
N TYR A 469 -17.69 14.07 9.30
CA TYR A 469 -17.17 12.86 8.66
C TYR A 469 -17.85 12.55 7.32
N SER A 470 -18.71 13.43 6.82
CA SER A 470 -19.45 13.22 5.56
C SER A 470 -18.52 13.03 4.36
N LEU A 471 -17.41 13.78 4.29
CA LEU A 471 -16.42 13.60 3.23
C LEU A 471 -15.64 12.29 3.32
N VAL A 472 -15.47 11.71 4.52
CA VAL A 472 -14.85 10.37 4.65
C VAL A 472 -15.78 9.32 4.02
N GLU A 473 -17.08 9.39 4.33
CA GLU A 473 -18.09 8.51 3.71
C GLU A 473 -18.17 8.74 2.20
N GLU A 474 -18.25 10.00 1.75
CA GLU A 474 -18.36 10.32 0.33
C GLU A 474 -17.17 9.78 -0.47
N LEU A 475 -15.94 10.02 0.00
CA LEU A 475 -14.75 9.49 -0.65
C LEU A 475 -14.68 7.97 -0.58
N TYR A 476 -15.13 7.36 0.52
CA TYR A 476 -15.23 5.91 0.62
C TYR A 476 -16.20 5.33 -0.43
N GLN A 477 -17.33 5.99 -0.71
CA GLN A 477 -18.25 5.56 -1.78
C GLN A 477 -17.62 5.68 -3.17
N VAL A 478 -16.98 6.82 -3.48
CA VAL A 478 -16.33 7.07 -4.78
C VAL A 478 -15.32 5.98 -5.13
N ILE A 479 -14.46 5.62 -4.16
CA ILE A 479 -13.38 4.67 -4.38
C ILE A 479 -13.84 3.23 -4.51
N GLN A 480 -15.12 2.89 -4.26
CA GLN A 480 -15.61 1.52 -4.45
C GLN A 480 -15.70 1.12 -5.92
N ASN A 481 -15.93 2.08 -6.82
CA ASN A 481 -16.10 1.86 -8.26
C ASN A 481 -15.19 2.78 -9.09
N PRO A 482 -13.86 2.75 -8.90
CA PRO A 482 -12.95 3.79 -9.41
C PRO A 482 -12.85 3.81 -10.94
N TYR A 483 -13.29 2.74 -11.63
CA TYR A 483 -13.28 2.61 -13.09
C TYR A 483 -14.59 3.04 -13.75
N ASP A 484 -15.68 3.12 -12.98
CA ASP A 484 -17.01 3.42 -13.50
C ASP A 484 -17.22 4.92 -13.65
N GLU A 485 -18.11 5.29 -14.58
CA GLU A 485 -18.68 6.63 -14.59
C GLU A 485 -19.62 6.77 -13.38
N GLN A 486 -19.47 7.85 -12.61
CA GLN A 486 -20.26 8.13 -11.41
C GLN A 486 -20.75 9.58 -11.47
N PRO A 487 -21.88 9.87 -12.15
CA PRO A 487 -22.34 11.25 -12.40
C PRO A 487 -22.50 12.10 -11.14
N GLU A 488 -22.93 11.49 -10.04
CA GLU A 488 -23.08 12.13 -8.72
C GLU A 488 -21.75 12.57 -8.10
N TYR A 489 -20.63 12.00 -8.54
CA TYR A 489 -19.28 12.25 -8.03
C TYR A 489 -18.37 12.90 -9.06
N GLN A 490 -18.92 13.44 -10.15
CA GLN A 490 -18.17 14.08 -11.23
C GLN A 490 -17.20 15.18 -10.75
N LYS A 491 -17.52 15.86 -9.63
CA LYS A 491 -16.63 16.87 -9.02
C LYS A 491 -15.25 16.33 -8.62
N TRP A 492 -15.12 15.01 -8.42
CA TRP A 492 -13.87 14.34 -8.08
C TRP A 492 -13.06 13.90 -9.31
N PHE A 493 -13.65 13.91 -10.50
CA PHE A 493 -12.90 13.79 -11.75
C PHE A 493 -12.31 15.14 -12.13
N ALA A 494 -11.39 15.61 -11.29
CA ALA A 494 -10.79 16.93 -11.40
C ALA A 494 -9.27 16.85 -11.19
N LYS A 495 -8.55 17.73 -11.90
CA LYS A 495 -7.13 17.99 -11.66
C LYS A 495 -6.90 18.45 -10.23
N ARG A 496 -5.67 18.29 -9.75
CA ARG A 496 -5.26 18.88 -8.48
C ARG A 496 -5.45 20.42 -8.53
N PRO A 497 -6.11 21.03 -7.53
CA PRO A 497 -6.20 22.48 -7.47
C PRO A 497 -4.86 23.13 -7.10
N ASP A 498 -4.60 24.36 -7.56
CA ASP A 498 -3.29 25.00 -7.39
C ASP A 498 -2.86 25.16 -5.92
N TRP A 499 -3.79 25.40 -5.00
CA TRP A 499 -3.48 25.50 -3.56
C TRP A 499 -2.86 24.20 -3.02
N ALA A 500 -3.20 23.05 -3.60
CA ALA A 500 -2.71 21.76 -3.13
C ALA A 500 -1.25 21.50 -3.53
N LYS A 501 -0.68 22.25 -4.48
CA LYS A 501 0.73 22.11 -4.89
C LYS A 501 1.73 22.35 -3.76
N LYS A 502 1.37 23.19 -2.77
CA LYS A 502 2.27 23.59 -1.67
C LYS A 502 1.68 23.28 -0.29
N LYS A 503 0.55 22.58 -0.20
CA LYS A 503 -0.10 22.28 1.07
C LYS A 503 0.50 21.02 1.70
N VAL A 504 0.88 21.12 2.97
CA VAL A 504 1.22 19.96 3.81
C VAL A 504 0.01 19.03 3.86
N GLY A 505 0.21 17.73 3.70
CA GLY A 505 -0.90 16.77 3.56
C GLY A 505 -1.30 16.49 2.10
N CYS A 506 -0.92 17.36 1.15
CA CYS A 506 -1.16 17.17 -0.28
C CYS A 506 0.09 16.73 -1.03
N SER A 507 1.00 17.67 -1.29
CA SER A 507 2.25 17.43 -2.02
C SER A 507 3.44 17.10 -1.12
N MET A 508 3.23 17.20 0.19
CA MET A 508 4.28 17.12 1.21
C MET A 508 3.76 16.31 2.38
N LEU A 509 4.21 15.07 2.49
CA LEU A 509 3.78 14.14 3.53
C LEU A 509 4.94 13.66 4.38
N SER A 510 4.70 13.64 5.68
CA SER A 510 5.64 13.21 6.69
C SER A 510 5.29 11.81 7.19
N CYS A 511 6.29 11.07 7.64
CA CYS A 511 6.09 9.82 8.40
C CYS A 511 5.50 10.07 9.79
N SER A 512 5.40 11.33 10.25
CA SER A 512 4.77 11.73 11.51
C SER A 512 3.28 11.41 11.48
N SER A 513 2.90 10.36 12.19
CA SER A 513 1.59 9.71 12.14
C SER A 513 1.04 9.36 13.50
#